data_AF-A0A645DW71-F1
#
_entry.id   AF-A0A645DW71-F1
#
_cell.length_a   1.000
_cell.length_b   1.000
_cell.length_c   1.000
_cell.angle_alpha   90.00
_cell.angle_beta   90.00
_cell.angle_gamma   90.00
#
_symmetry.space_group_name_H-M   'P 1'
#
loop_
_entity.id
_entity.type
_entity.pdbx_description
1 polymer ?
#
loop_
_entity_poly.entity_id
_entity_poly.type
_entity_poly.pdbx_seq_one_letter_code
_entity_poly.pdbx_strand_id
1 'polypeptide(L)'
;MNREYILKRTEEIEGLEKEITELQSILDSPAKIKKIIIAELEDVAKKYGQDRRSEILYDAPQVQIEELEQEMPDYPVTIFYTEEGYFKKITPASLRMSSEQRLKDGDAVRYEIETKNNAWLLVFTNHAQVYKCRIGDFADTKASVMGEFLPAKLEMDEGEMPIYVTVTTNYSGSMLFFFQNGKAAKVPIASYETKQNRKKLLNAYSDKAELAAIRELPEEIEIAIKTTNGRLLLVHTSLIAEKVTRNSIGVSVISLKKNARIESVRTAAELELANDHRYRVRNLPAAGALLRSEDVAEQISL
;
A
#
# COMPACT_ATOMS: atom_id res chain seq x y z
N MET A 1 -16.90 -80.83 44.35
CA MET A 1 -16.93 -79.52 43.65
C MET A 1 -18.33 -79.29 43.11
N ASN A 2 -18.87 -78.09 43.29
CA ASN A 2 -20.27 -77.78 43.05
C ASN A 2 -20.52 -77.54 41.54
N ARG A 3 -21.34 -78.40 40.90
CA ARG A 3 -21.54 -78.44 39.43
C ARG A 3 -22.08 -77.12 38.87
N GLU A 4 -22.92 -76.44 39.63
CA GLU A 4 -23.54 -75.16 39.31
C GLU A 4 -22.51 -74.00 39.27
N TYR A 5 -21.52 -74.04 40.18
CA TYR A 5 -20.42 -73.07 40.18
C TYR A 5 -19.50 -73.24 38.97
N ILE A 6 -19.22 -74.50 38.59
CA ILE A 6 -18.43 -74.79 37.40
C ILE A 6 -19.15 -74.27 36.15
N LEU A 7 -20.46 -74.55 36.03
CA LEU A 7 -21.27 -74.13 34.88
C LEU A 7 -21.27 -72.60 34.70
N LYS A 8 -21.52 -71.86 35.79
CA LYS A 8 -21.54 -70.39 35.78
C LYS A 8 -20.17 -69.79 35.43
N ARG A 9 -19.08 -70.40 35.90
CA ARG A 9 -17.71 -70.00 35.57
C ARG A 9 -17.38 -70.26 34.10
N THR A 10 -17.82 -71.39 33.54
CA THR A 10 -17.67 -71.65 32.10
C THR A 10 -18.47 -70.67 31.25
N GLU A 11 -19.70 -70.32 31.63
CA GLU A 11 -20.50 -69.31 30.93
C GLU A 11 -19.84 -67.91 30.97
N GLU A 12 -19.29 -67.51 32.12
CA GLU A 12 -18.53 -66.26 32.24
C GLU A 12 -17.28 -66.25 31.35
N ILE A 13 -16.53 -67.35 31.32
CA ILE A 13 -15.33 -67.48 30.48
C ILE A 13 -15.71 -67.38 29.01
N GLU A 14 -16.75 -68.10 28.57
CA GLU A 14 -17.24 -68.03 27.19
C GLU A 14 -17.74 -66.62 26.80
N GLY A 15 -18.36 -65.90 27.74
CA GLY A 15 -18.78 -64.51 27.53
C GLY A 15 -17.59 -63.56 27.35
N LEU A 16 -16.58 -63.66 28.23
CA LEU A 16 -15.37 -62.86 28.15
C LEU A 16 -14.54 -63.18 26.89
N GLU A 17 -14.45 -64.44 26.49
CA GLU A 17 -13.76 -64.84 25.25
C GLU A 17 -14.44 -64.25 24.00
N LYS A 18 -15.78 -64.19 23.99
CA LYS A 18 -16.53 -63.52 22.91
C LYS A 18 -16.27 -62.02 22.88
N GLU A 19 -16.30 -61.37 24.03
CA GLU A 19 -16.05 -59.92 24.14
C GLU A 19 -14.63 -59.56 23.72
N ILE A 20 -13.62 -60.35 24.14
CA ILE A 20 -12.23 -60.18 23.71
C ILE A 20 -12.12 -60.32 22.19
N THR A 21 -12.75 -61.35 21.61
CA THR A 21 -12.73 -61.59 20.16
C THR A 21 -13.35 -60.42 19.39
N GLU A 22 -14.49 -59.90 19.88
CA GLU A 22 -15.18 -58.77 19.28
C GLU A 22 -14.32 -57.50 19.32
N LEU A 23 -13.76 -57.17 20.49
CA LEU A 23 -12.88 -56.00 20.69
C LEU A 23 -11.60 -56.09 19.86
N GLN A 24 -10.96 -57.26 19.80
CA GLN A 24 -9.80 -57.48 18.92
C GLN A 24 -10.18 -57.28 17.45
N SER A 25 -11.33 -57.82 17.03
CA SER A 25 -11.81 -57.65 15.65
C SER A 25 -12.06 -56.20 15.26
N ILE A 26 -12.37 -55.33 16.24
CA ILE A 26 -12.54 -53.88 16.07
C ILE A 26 -11.16 -53.23 15.98
N LEU A 27 -10.24 -53.53 16.91
CA LEU A 27 -8.88 -52.97 16.94
C LEU A 27 -8.08 -53.29 15.67
N ASP A 28 -8.25 -54.49 15.12
CA ASP A 28 -7.57 -54.94 13.89
C ASP A 28 -8.17 -54.33 12.60
N SER A 29 -9.30 -53.63 12.70
CA SER A 29 -10.00 -53.06 11.55
C SER A 29 -10.24 -51.55 11.70
N PRO A 30 -9.41 -50.71 11.06
CA PRO A 30 -9.61 -49.26 11.03
C PRO A 30 -11.01 -48.84 10.54
N ALA A 31 -11.61 -49.62 9.65
CA ALA A 31 -12.96 -49.38 9.15
C ALA A 31 -14.05 -49.55 10.22
N LYS A 32 -13.92 -50.57 11.10
CA LYS A 32 -14.85 -50.77 12.21
C LYS A 32 -14.71 -49.68 13.27
N ILE A 33 -13.49 -49.29 13.61
CA ILE A 33 -13.22 -48.16 14.51
C ILE A 33 -13.90 -46.89 13.99
N LYS A 34 -13.70 -46.58 12.70
CA LYS A 34 -14.31 -45.39 12.08
C LYS A 34 -15.84 -45.43 12.12
N LYS A 35 -16.44 -46.62 11.93
CA LYS A 35 -17.89 -46.80 12.01
C LYS A 35 -18.42 -46.53 13.43
N ILE A 36 -17.70 -46.98 14.46
CA ILE A 36 -18.04 -46.71 15.87
C ILE A 36 -17.94 -45.20 16.15
N ILE A 37 -16.85 -44.56 15.74
CA ILE A 37 -16.66 -43.10 15.92
C ILE A 37 -17.80 -42.31 15.27
N ILE A 38 -18.20 -42.67 14.05
CA ILE A 38 -19.32 -42.00 13.36
C ILE A 38 -20.61 -42.18 14.16
N ALA A 39 -20.92 -43.40 14.60
CA ALA A 39 -22.13 -43.67 15.36
C ALA A 39 -22.17 -42.88 16.68
N GLU A 40 -21.04 -42.82 17.40
CA GLU A 40 -20.93 -42.04 18.64
C GLU A 40 -21.10 -40.54 18.39
N LEU A 41 -20.47 -39.99 17.33
CA LEU A 41 -20.61 -38.58 16.96
C LEU A 41 -22.05 -38.23 16.53
N GLU A 42 -22.73 -39.13 15.82
CA GLU A 42 -24.14 -38.96 15.45
C GLU A 42 -25.05 -38.95 16.69
N ASP A 43 -24.79 -39.83 17.66
CA ASP A 43 -25.57 -39.86 18.92
C ASP A 43 -25.32 -38.61 19.77
N VAL A 44 -24.08 -38.10 19.82
CA VAL A 44 -23.77 -36.81 20.44
C VAL A 44 -24.51 -35.67 19.73
N ALA A 45 -24.49 -35.63 18.40
CA ALA A 45 -25.19 -34.62 17.62
C ALA A 45 -26.71 -34.67 17.83
N LYS A 46 -27.31 -35.86 17.96
CA LYS A 46 -28.74 -36.03 18.27
C LYS A 46 -29.08 -35.59 19.69
N LYS A 47 -28.23 -35.93 20.67
CA LYS A 47 -28.51 -35.67 22.09
C LYS A 47 -28.28 -34.21 22.49
N TYR A 48 -27.32 -33.54 21.86
CA TYR A 48 -26.87 -32.19 22.25
C TYR A 48 -26.96 -31.15 21.13
N GLY A 49 -27.40 -31.53 19.93
CA GLY A 49 -27.60 -30.61 18.83
C GLY A 49 -28.66 -29.55 19.16
N GLN A 50 -28.36 -28.30 18.84
CA GLN A 50 -29.30 -27.19 18.89
C GLN A 50 -29.37 -26.53 17.52
N ASP A 51 -30.56 -26.04 17.16
CA ASP A 51 -30.72 -25.25 15.96
C ASP A 51 -29.83 -24.00 16.01
N ARG A 52 -29.35 -23.61 14.83
CA ARG A 52 -28.51 -22.43 14.70
C ARG A 52 -29.33 -21.21 15.10
N ARG A 53 -28.87 -20.49 16.14
CA ARG A 53 -29.55 -19.29 16.65
C ARG A 53 -29.38 -18.05 15.76
N SER A 54 -28.45 -18.10 14.80
CA SER A 54 -28.16 -17.02 13.87
C SER A 54 -28.58 -17.38 12.46
N GLU A 55 -29.14 -16.43 11.74
CA GLU A 55 -29.46 -16.58 10.32
C GLU A 55 -28.20 -16.35 9.47
N ILE A 56 -28.15 -17.02 8.31
CA ILE A 56 -27.12 -16.78 7.29
C ILE A 56 -27.76 -15.90 6.23
N LEU A 57 -27.40 -14.62 6.23
CA LEU A 57 -27.82 -13.67 5.20
C LEU A 57 -26.86 -13.80 4.02
N TYR A 58 -27.34 -14.34 2.90
CA TYR A 58 -26.56 -14.48 1.66
C TYR A 58 -26.38 -13.13 0.94
N ASP A 59 -27.38 -12.26 1.07
CA ASP A 59 -27.32 -10.84 0.74
C ASP A 59 -27.55 -10.06 2.03
N ALA A 60 -26.50 -9.88 2.83
CA ALA A 60 -26.53 -8.76 3.76
C ALA A 60 -26.55 -7.49 2.89
N PRO A 61 -27.53 -6.57 3.04
CA PRO A 61 -27.22 -5.20 2.66
C PRO A 61 -25.91 -4.92 3.40
N GLN A 62 -24.89 -4.45 2.70
CA GLN A 62 -23.78 -3.84 3.38
C GLN A 62 -24.47 -2.85 4.31
N VAL A 63 -24.49 -3.14 5.60
CA VAL A 63 -24.51 -2.08 6.57
C VAL A 63 -23.19 -1.42 6.24
N GLN A 64 -23.27 -0.49 5.29
CA GLN A 64 -22.62 0.77 5.39
C GLN A 64 -23.02 1.18 6.80
N ILE A 65 -22.24 0.71 7.76
CA ILE A 65 -21.69 1.61 8.73
C ILE A 65 -21.04 2.61 7.78
N GLU A 66 -21.84 3.57 7.28
CA GLU A 66 -21.60 4.95 7.58
C GLU A 66 -21.09 4.90 9.02
N GLU A 67 -19.79 4.59 9.14
CA GLU A 67 -18.97 5.30 10.08
C GLU A 67 -19.52 6.70 9.86
N LEU A 68 -20.05 7.29 10.92
CA LEU A 68 -19.94 8.72 10.99
C LEU A 68 -18.46 8.98 10.67
N GLU A 69 -18.12 9.14 9.38
CA GLU A 69 -17.23 10.16 8.92
C GLU A 69 -17.82 11.35 9.62
N GLN A 70 -17.35 11.58 10.85
CA GLN A 70 -17.60 12.80 11.57
C GLN A 70 -17.37 13.84 10.51
N GLU A 71 -18.44 14.51 10.07
CA GLU A 71 -18.41 15.36 8.89
C GLU A 71 -17.27 16.34 9.10
N MET A 72 -16.14 16.00 8.50
CA MET A 72 -14.91 16.66 8.84
C MET A 72 -15.03 18.00 8.16
N PRO A 73 -14.86 19.11 8.89
CA PRO A 73 -15.16 20.42 8.34
C PRO A 73 -14.43 20.60 7.02
N ASP A 74 -15.19 20.89 5.96
CA ASP A 74 -14.66 21.13 4.62
C ASP A 74 -14.34 22.61 4.47
N TYR A 75 -13.10 22.97 4.76
CA TYR A 75 -12.57 24.32 4.56
C TYR A 75 -11.21 24.28 3.85
N PRO A 76 -10.87 25.32 3.08
CA PRO A 76 -9.60 25.39 2.35
C PRO A 76 -8.42 25.53 3.33
N VAL A 77 -7.34 24.81 3.04
CA VAL A 77 -6.08 24.85 3.76
C VAL A 77 -4.92 24.73 2.78
N THR A 78 -3.78 25.31 3.13
CA THR A 78 -2.50 25.08 2.43
C THR A 78 -1.65 24.21 3.33
N ILE A 79 -1.18 23.07 2.80
CA ILE A 79 -0.25 22.21 3.50
C ILE A 79 1.18 22.50 3.05
N PHE A 80 2.11 22.39 4.00
CA PHE A 80 3.54 22.51 3.75
C PHE A 80 4.22 21.25 4.25
N TYR A 81 5.09 20.67 3.43
CA TYR A 81 5.94 19.55 3.81
C TYR A 81 7.40 19.89 3.52
N THR A 82 8.28 19.60 4.48
CA THR A 82 9.71 19.92 4.41
C THR A 82 10.57 18.69 4.12
N GLU A 83 11.80 18.89 3.67
CA GLU A 83 12.75 17.80 3.38
C GLU A 83 13.06 16.96 4.62
N GLU A 84 13.16 17.60 5.79
CA GLU A 84 13.38 16.92 7.07
C GLU A 84 12.13 16.23 7.63
N GLY A 85 10.98 16.29 6.95
CA GLY A 85 9.78 15.53 7.33
C GLY A 85 8.80 16.26 8.24
N TYR A 86 8.85 17.59 8.32
CA TYR A 86 7.84 18.39 9.04
C TYR A 86 6.63 18.69 8.16
N PHE A 87 5.45 18.66 8.76
CA PHE A 87 4.18 18.95 8.12
C PHE A 87 3.47 20.10 8.84
N LYS A 88 2.94 21.04 8.06
CA LYS A 88 2.07 22.11 8.54
C LYS A 88 0.78 22.11 7.76
N LYS A 89 -0.33 22.35 8.46
CA LYS A 89 -1.62 22.70 7.88
C LYS A 89 -1.92 24.14 8.27
N ILE A 90 -2.06 25.03 7.29
CA ILE A 90 -2.26 26.47 7.53
C ILE A 90 -3.52 26.92 6.79
N THR A 91 -4.38 27.67 7.48
CA THR A 91 -5.56 28.25 6.84
C THR A 91 -5.18 29.46 5.98
N PRO A 92 -5.93 29.77 4.90
CA PRO A 92 -5.67 30.96 4.07
C PRO A 92 -5.69 32.28 4.86
N ALA A 93 -6.48 32.36 5.93
CA ALA A 93 -6.51 33.52 6.81
C ALA A 93 -5.19 33.69 7.59
N SER A 94 -4.62 32.59 8.10
CA SER A 94 -3.34 32.63 8.79
C SER A 94 -2.17 32.87 7.84
N LEU A 95 -2.21 32.32 6.62
CA LEU A 95 -1.14 32.48 5.63
C LEU A 95 -1.05 33.92 5.12
N ARG A 96 -2.17 34.63 5.03
CA ARG A 96 -2.21 36.06 4.70
C ARG A 96 -1.50 36.96 5.72
N MET A 97 -1.35 36.50 6.97
CA MET A 97 -0.65 37.26 8.01
C MET A 97 0.88 37.15 7.90
N SER A 98 1.38 36.01 7.41
CA SER A 98 2.79 35.79 7.11
C SER A 98 2.94 34.57 6.20
N SER A 99 3.63 34.73 5.08
CA SER A 99 4.00 33.65 4.18
C SER A 99 5.34 32.99 4.54
N GLU A 100 6.15 33.66 5.38
CA GLU A 100 7.48 33.16 5.75
C GLU A 100 7.38 31.97 6.70
N GLN A 101 7.83 30.81 6.22
CA GLN A 101 7.78 29.57 6.97
C GLN A 101 8.97 29.46 7.92
N ARG A 102 8.69 29.32 9.22
CA ARG A 102 9.71 28.91 10.19
C ARG A 102 10.05 27.44 9.98
N LEU A 103 11.30 27.14 9.65
CA LEU A 103 11.80 25.78 9.42
C LEU A 103 12.83 25.42 10.50
N LYS A 104 13.23 24.15 10.52
CA LYS A 104 14.42 23.69 11.24
C LYS A 104 15.68 24.21 10.53
N ASP A 105 16.77 24.38 11.25
CA ASP A 105 18.04 24.83 10.65
C ASP A 105 18.51 23.83 9.57
N GLY A 106 18.77 24.35 8.37
CA GLY A 106 19.17 23.55 7.21
C GLY A 106 18.03 22.82 6.48
N ASP A 107 16.78 23.03 6.90
CA ASP A 107 15.60 22.43 6.27
C ASP A 107 15.02 23.36 5.19
N ALA A 108 14.28 22.78 4.23
CA ALA A 108 13.66 23.48 3.12
C ALA A 108 12.23 22.95 2.90
N VAL A 109 11.32 23.85 2.48
CA VAL A 109 9.99 23.44 2.04
C VAL A 109 10.15 22.68 0.71
N ARG A 110 9.66 21.43 0.70
CA ARG A 110 9.69 20.57 -0.49
C ARG A 110 8.37 20.58 -1.25
N TYR A 111 7.25 20.63 -0.53
CA TYR A 111 5.92 20.71 -1.14
C TYR A 111 5.06 21.76 -0.44
N GLU A 112 4.37 22.55 -1.25
CA GLU A 112 3.30 23.47 -0.87
C GLU A 112 2.08 23.09 -1.70
N ILE A 113 1.00 22.67 -1.05
CA ILE A 113 -0.20 22.14 -1.75
C ILE A 113 -1.45 22.78 -1.15
N GLU A 114 -2.21 23.49 -1.99
CA GLU A 114 -3.53 23.97 -1.64
C GLU A 114 -4.56 22.84 -1.74
N THR A 115 -5.37 22.67 -0.71
CA THR A 115 -6.33 21.58 -0.61
C THR A 115 -7.43 21.90 0.40
N LYS A 116 -8.18 20.87 0.81
CA LYS A 116 -9.26 20.95 1.78
C LYS A 116 -8.91 20.14 3.02
N ASN A 117 -9.41 20.61 4.17
CA ASN A 117 -9.20 19.93 5.46
C ASN A 117 -9.73 18.49 5.45
N ASN A 118 -10.77 18.21 4.66
CA ASN A 118 -11.31 16.86 4.54
C ASN A 118 -10.54 15.92 3.61
N ALA A 119 -9.51 16.37 2.90
CA ALA A 119 -8.76 15.53 1.98
C ALA A 119 -7.90 14.48 2.71
N TRP A 120 -7.49 13.44 1.97
CA TRP A 120 -6.56 12.42 2.43
C TRP A 120 -5.12 12.81 2.09
N LEU A 121 -4.22 12.61 3.04
CA LEU A 121 -2.77 12.66 2.85
C LEU A 121 -2.25 11.23 2.72
N LEU A 122 -1.49 10.97 1.66
CA LEU A 122 -0.73 9.73 1.47
C LEU A 122 0.76 10.05 1.62
N VAL A 123 1.42 9.34 2.53
CA VAL A 123 2.82 9.54 2.88
C VAL A 123 3.59 8.28 2.55
N PHE A 124 4.36 8.31 1.46
CA PHE A 124 5.21 7.20 1.03
C PHE A 124 6.58 7.29 1.70
N THR A 125 7.11 6.15 2.14
CA THR A 125 8.33 6.09 2.95
C THR A 125 9.46 5.32 2.26
N ASN A 126 10.68 5.46 2.78
CA ASN A 126 11.87 4.71 2.35
C ASN A 126 11.77 3.19 2.61
N HIS A 127 10.82 2.73 3.45
CA HIS A 127 10.59 1.30 3.73
C HIS A 127 9.57 0.65 2.77
N ALA A 128 9.26 1.28 1.63
CA ALA A 128 8.24 0.84 0.69
C ALA A 128 6.84 0.69 1.32
N GLN A 129 6.53 1.57 2.28
CA GLN A 129 5.22 1.64 2.94
C GLN A 129 4.51 2.95 2.56
N VAL A 130 3.21 2.97 2.77
CA VAL A 130 2.42 4.19 2.66
C VAL A 130 1.48 4.33 3.85
N TYR A 131 1.50 5.51 4.43
CA TYR A 131 0.62 5.92 5.51
C TYR A 131 -0.49 6.80 4.95
N LYS A 132 -1.72 6.53 5.38
CA LYS A 132 -2.94 7.25 5.02
C LYS A 132 -3.50 7.91 6.27
N CYS A 133 -3.67 9.22 6.22
CA CYS A 133 -4.33 10.01 7.28
C CYS A 133 -5.16 11.12 6.66
N ARG A 134 -6.14 11.64 7.41
CA ARG A 134 -6.89 12.81 6.98
C ARG A 134 -6.09 14.07 7.28
N ILE A 135 -6.19 15.08 6.42
CA ILE A 135 -5.57 16.39 6.69
C ILE A 135 -6.15 17.01 7.98
N GLY A 136 -7.41 16.75 8.29
CA GLY A 136 -8.04 17.14 9.55
C GLY A 136 -7.49 16.48 10.81
N ASP A 137 -6.72 15.40 10.71
CA ASP A 137 -6.06 14.76 11.87
C ASP A 137 -4.89 15.61 12.43
N PHE A 138 -4.45 16.61 11.67
CA PHE A 138 -3.42 17.58 12.05
C PHE A 138 -4.05 18.84 12.62
N ALA A 139 -3.33 19.56 13.47
CA ALA A 139 -3.82 20.85 13.98
C ALA A 139 -3.70 21.95 12.90
N ASP A 140 -4.58 22.95 12.95
CA ASP A 140 -4.35 24.19 12.23
C ASP A 140 -3.18 24.96 12.88
N THR A 141 -2.20 25.33 12.07
CA THR A 141 -0.94 25.95 12.49
C THR A 141 -0.72 27.30 11.81
N LYS A 142 0.31 28.03 12.27
CA LYS A 142 0.78 29.29 11.70
C LYS A 142 2.12 29.11 10.99
N ALA A 143 2.47 29.99 10.06
CA ALA A 143 3.76 29.93 9.37
C ALA A 143 4.96 30.00 10.34
N SER A 144 4.80 30.68 11.48
CA SER A 144 5.83 30.89 12.52
C SER A 144 6.12 29.70 13.45
N VAL A 145 5.42 28.56 13.30
CA VAL A 145 5.74 27.31 14.03
C VAL A 145 6.43 26.32 13.11
N MET A 146 7.17 25.35 13.68
CA MET A 146 7.89 24.33 12.91
C MET A 146 6.96 23.29 12.26
N GLY A 147 5.80 23.02 12.85
CA GLY A 147 4.88 21.97 12.39
C GLY A 147 5.04 20.65 13.15
N GLU A 148 4.30 19.63 12.71
CA GLU A 148 4.31 18.28 13.27
C GLU A 148 5.33 17.42 12.51
N PHE A 149 6.15 16.65 13.22
CA PHE A 149 7.10 15.71 12.61
C PHE A 149 6.37 14.43 12.19
N LEU A 150 6.27 14.16 10.88
CA LEU A 150 5.46 13.07 10.35
C LEU A 150 5.84 11.69 10.87
N PRO A 151 7.13 11.31 10.99
CA PRO A 151 7.50 10.00 11.54
C PRO A 151 6.95 9.74 12.94
N ALA A 152 7.01 10.74 13.81
CA ALA A 152 6.44 10.63 15.16
C ALA A 152 4.91 10.64 15.15
N LYS A 153 4.29 11.50 14.34
CA LYS A 153 2.83 11.65 14.27
C LYS A 153 2.14 10.40 13.68
N LEU A 154 2.79 9.72 12.73
CA LEU A 154 2.25 8.53 12.06
C LEU A 154 2.78 7.22 12.65
N GLU A 155 3.53 7.28 13.75
CA GLU A 155 4.11 6.10 14.43
C GLU A 155 4.89 5.22 13.44
N MET A 156 5.80 5.84 12.69
CA MET A 156 6.64 5.14 11.71
C MET A 156 7.66 4.22 12.38
N ASP A 157 8.12 3.20 11.63
CA ASP A 157 9.13 2.27 12.12
C ASP A 157 10.48 2.98 12.35
N GLU A 158 11.37 2.40 13.16
CA GLU A 158 12.69 3.00 13.41
C GLU A 158 13.51 3.12 12.11
N GLY A 159 14.04 4.33 11.84
CA GLY A 159 14.77 4.63 10.59
C GLY A 159 13.88 4.88 9.37
N GLU A 160 12.55 4.79 9.52
CA GLU A 160 11.61 5.07 8.45
C GLU A 160 11.38 6.58 8.31
N MET A 161 11.54 7.07 7.07
CA MET A 161 11.38 8.48 6.72
C MET A 161 10.46 8.65 5.51
N PRO A 162 9.58 9.65 5.50
CA PRO A 162 8.83 10.03 4.31
C PRO A 162 9.76 10.43 3.17
N ILE A 163 9.45 9.95 1.96
CA ILE A 163 10.20 10.27 0.74
C ILE A 163 9.33 11.00 -0.29
N TYR A 164 8.00 10.89 -0.17
CA TYR A 164 7.04 11.57 -1.04
C TYR A 164 5.68 11.70 -0.33
N VAL A 165 5.02 12.84 -0.50
CA VAL A 165 3.66 13.07 -0.02
C VAL A 165 2.76 13.51 -1.17
N THR A 166 1.50 13.08 -1.14
CA THR A 166 0.45 13.50 -2.08
C THR A 166 -0.87 13.65 -1.33
N VAL A 167 -1.74 14.50 -1.86
CA VAL A 167 -3.07 14.76 -1.32
C VAL A 167 -4.11 14.31 -2.33
N THR A 168 -5.12 13.58 -1.86
CA THR A 168 -6.23 13.15 -2.71
C THR A 168 -7.57 13.33 -2.02
N THR A 169 -8.58 13.75 -2.77
CA THR A 169 -9.97 13.88 -2.28
C THR A 169 -10.84 12.70 -2.70
N ASN A 170 -10.49 12.04 -3.80
CA ASN A 170 -11.32 11.01 -4.45
C ASN A 170 -10.52 9.81 -4.97
N TYR A 171 -9.23 9.68 -4.62
CA TYR A 171 -8.33 8.63 -5.09
C TYR A 171 -8.22 8.51 -6.63
N SER A 172 -8.50 9.59 -7.36
CA SER A 172 -8.33 9.64 -8.81
C SER A 172 -6.86 9.77 -9.21
N GLY A 173 -6.55 9.44 -10.47
CA GLY A 173 -5.18 9.49 -10.99
C GLY A 173 -4.34 8.26 -10.64
N SER A 174 -3.03 8.38 -10.85
CA SER A 174 -2.06 7.31 -10.67
C SER A 174 -0.80 7.80 -9.97
N MET A 175 -0.10 6.90 -9.30
CA MET A 175 1.27 7.11 -8.85
C MET A 175 2.24 6.49 -9.86
N LEU A 176 3.29 7.23 -10.17
CA LEU A 176 4.42 6.78 -10.98
C LEU A 176 5.63 6.55 -10.07
N PHE A 177 6.21 5.36 -10.17
CA PHE A 177 7.43 4.98 -9.49
C PHE A 177 8.51 4.69 -10.52
N PHE A 178 9.60 5.44 -10.48
CA PHE A 178 10.75 5.23 -11.37
C PHE A 178 11.88 4.59 -10.59
N PHE A 179 12.44 3.52 -11.13
CA PHE A 179 13.54 2.78 -10.51
C PHE A 179 14.85 3.09 -11.22
N GLN A 180 15.95 3.10 -10.47
CA GLN A 180 17.28 3.39 -11.02
C GLN A 180 17.69 2.48 -12.19
N ASN A 181 17.14 1.26 -12.25
CA ASN A 181 17.38 0.29 -13.32
C ASN A 181 16.62 0.57 -14.64
N GLY A 182 15.94 1.70 -14.76
CA GLY A 182 15.29 2.14 -16.00
C GLY A 182 13.85 1.63 -16.17
N LYS A 183 13.29 0.98 -15.14
CA LYS A 183 11.90 0.56 -15.12
C LYS A 183 11.02 1.60 -14.42
N ALA A 184 9.74 1.62 -14.78
CA ALA A 184 8.75 2.42 -14.08
C ALA A 184 7.44 1.64 -13.89
N ALA A 185 6.82 1.82 -12.73
CA ALA A 185 5.49 1.29 -12.42
C ALA A 185 4.47 2.43 -12.34
N LYS A 186 3.34 2.25 -13.01
CA LYS A 186 2.17 3.12 -12.90
C LYS A 186 1.10 2.36 -12.10
N VAL A 187 0.68 2.91 -10.97
CA VAL A 187 -0.25 2.27 -10.04
C VAL A 187 -1.38 3.25 -9.74
N PRO A 188 -2.66 2.90 -9.98
CA PRO A 188 -3.79 3.76 -9.67
C PRO A 188 -3.81 4.17 -8.18
N ILE A 189 -4.11 5.44 -7.88
CA ILE A 189 -4.15 5.93 -6.50
C ILE A 189 -5.22 5.19 -5.68
N ALA A 190 -6.32 4.77 -6.32
CA ALA A 190 -7.33 3.88 -5.74
C ALA A 190 -6.77 2.58 -5.13
N SER A 191 -5.58 2.12 -5.55
CA SER A 191 -4.93 0.96 -4.94
C SER A 191 -4.50 1.19 -3.47
N TYR A 192 -4.45 2.44 -3.03
CA TYR A 192 -4.14 2.85 -1.66
C TYR A 192 -5.39 3.20 -0.85
N GLU A 193 -6.57 3.10 -1.46
CA GLU A 193 -7.83 3.27 -0.76
C GLU A 193 -8.11 2.04 0.12
N THR A 194 -8.27 2.27 1.42
CA THR A 194 -8.63 1.26 2.39
C THR A 194 -10.09 1.40 2.79
N LYS A 195 -10.85 0.30 2.70
CA LYS A 195 -12.25 0.20 3.17
C LYS A 195 -12.36 -0.01 4.69
N GLN A 196 -11.26 -0.33 5.33
CA GLN A 196 -11.14 -0.45 6.79
C GLN A 196 -10.28 0.71 7.29
N ASN A 197 -10.34 1.04 8.58
CA ASN A 197 -9.53 2.07 9.25
C ASN A 197 -8.02 1.71 9.35
N ARG A 198 -7.49 0.98 8.38
CA ARG A 198 -6.08 0.66 8.25
C ARG A 198 -5.35 1.90 7.72
N LYS A 199 -4.54 2.52 8.58
CA LYS A 199 -3.72 3.70 8.27
C LYS A 199 -2.38 3.37 7.62
N LYS A 200 -1.87 2.15 7.77
CA LYS A 200 -0.56 1.70 7.26
C LYS A 200 -0.73 0.60 6.22
N LEU A 201 -0.14 0.79 5.05
CA LEU A 201 -0.09 -0.21 3.98
C LEU A 201 1.35 -0.58 3.65
N LEU A 202 1.64 -1.88 3.73
CA LEU A 202 2.91 -2.44 3.28
C LEU A 202 2.89 -2.61 1.76
N ASN A 203 4.10 -2.74 1.18
CA ASN A 203 4.29 -3.01 -0.25
C ASN A 203 3.62 -1.92 -1.10
N ALA A 204 3.85 -0.66 -0.76
CA ALA A 204 3.32 0.50 -1.47
C ALA A 204 3.94 0.63 -2.87
N TYR A 205 5.21 0.25 -3.01
CA TYR A 205 5.91 0.11 -4.29
C TYR A 205 6.91 -1.04 -4.22
N SER A 206 7.61 -1.32 -5.32
CA SER A 206 8.61 -2.40 -5.38
C SER A 206 9.91 -2.02 -4.67
N ASP A 207 10.39 -2.87 -3.78
CA ASP A 207 11.70 -2.77 -3.10
C ASP A 207 12.82 -3.50 -3.86
N LYS A 208 12.49 -4.18 -4.96
CA LYS A 208 13.44 -4.99 -5.77
C LYS A 208 14.50 -4.16 -6.49
N ALA A 209 14.32 -2.84 -6.58
CA ALA A 209 15.28 -1.91 -7.15
C ALA A 209 15.19 -0.58 -6.43
N GLU A 210 16.31 0.14 -6.36
CA GLU A 210 16.33 1.47 -5.75
C GLU A 210 15.42 2.43 -6.51
N LEU A 211 14.61 3.15 -5.74
CA LEU A 211 13.69 4.15 -6.24
C LEU A 211 14.47 5.41 -6.63
N ALA A 212 14.27 5.87 -7.85
CA ALA A 212 14.86 7.12 -8.36
C ALA A 212 13.90 8.30 -8.18
N ALA A 213 12.60 8.09 -8.39
CA ALA A 213 11.59 9.15 -8.23
C ALA A 213 10.19 8.56 -7.98
N ILE A 214 9.37 9.30 -7.23
CA ILE A 214 7.93 9.11 -7.10
C ILE A 214 7.26 10.37 -7.63
N ARG A 215 6.18 10.24 -8.39
CA ARG A 215 5.32 11.35 -8.80
C ARG A 215 3.86 10.94 -8.80
N GLU A 216 3.01 11.87 -8.43
CA GLU A 216 1.57 11.79 -8.70
C GLU A 216 1.31 12.18 -10.16
N LEU A 217 0.35 11.48 -10.77
CA LEU A 217 -0.13 11.68 -12.12
C LEU A 217 -1.65 11.88 -12.07
N PRO A 218 -2.13 13.14 -11.94
CA PRO A 218 -3.56 13.43 -11.93
C PRO A 218 -4.19 13.20 -13.32
N GLU A 219 -3.44 13.53 -14.37
CA GLU A 219 -3.83 13.35 -15.77
C GLU A 219 -2.62 12.92 -16.60
N GLU A 220 -2.86 12.41 -17.82
CA GLU A 220 -1.78 11.98 -18.70
C GLU A 220 -0.95 13.18 -19.18
N ILE A 221 0.35 13.16 -18.90
CA ILE A 221 1.28 14.23 -19.26
C ILE A 221 2.54 13.66 -19.92
N GLU A 222 3.36 14.54 -20.47
CA GLU A 222 4.70 14.19 -20.90
C GLU A 222 5.69 14.36 -19.74
N ILE A 223 6.49 13.33 -19.49
CA ILE A 223 7.52 13.32 -18.46
C ILE A 223 8.91 13.20 -19.08
N ALA A 224 9.86 13.82 -18.42
CA ALA A 224 11.26 13.85 -18.82
C ALA A 224 12.11 13.03 -17.85
N ILE A 225 12.80 12.04 -18.40
CA ILE A 225 13.67 11.14 -17.65
C ILE A 225 15.11 11.43 -18.06
N LYS A 226 15.91 11.91 -17.10
CA LYS A 226 17.34 12.16 -17.27
C LYS A 226 18.15 11.03 -16.64
N THR A 227 19.25 10.69 -17.29
CA THR A 227 20.15 9.62 -16.85
C THR A 227 21.56 10.15 -16.59
N THR A 228 22.30 9.44 -15.75
CA THR A 228 23.66 9.83 -15.33
C THR A 228 24.68 9.89 -16.48
N ASN A 229 24.39 9.30 -17.64
CA ASN A 229 25.23 9.39 -18.83
C ASN A 229 24.81 10.53 -19.78
N GLY A 230 24.03 11.50 -19.28
CA GLY A 230 23.62 12.69 -20.01
C GLY A 230 22.58 12.43 -21.09
N ARG A 231 21.81 11.34 -20.99
CA ARG A 231 20.69 11.09 -21.92
C ARG A 231 19.38 11.56 -21.31
N LEU A 232 18.57 12.16 -22.16
CA LEU A 232 17.21 12.61 -21.87
C LEU A 232 16.22 11.81 -22.71
N LEU A 233 15.09 11.48 -22.10
CA LEU A 233 13.98 10.79 -22.71
C LEU A 233 12.69 11.53 -22.34
N LEU A 234 11.95 12.01 -23.34
CA LEU A 234 10.59 12.50 -23.16
C LEU A 234 9.62 11.38 -23.53
N VAL A 235 8.77 11.02 -22.58
CA VAL A 235 7.79 9.94 -22.72
C VAL A 235 6.42 10.43 -22.27
N HIS A 236 5.41 10.18 -23.10
CA HIS A 236 4.03 10.39 -22.70
C HIS A 236 3.59 9.28 -21.74
N THR A 237 2.99 9.63 -20.60
CA THR A 237 2.65 8.67 -19.54
C THR A 237 1.67 7.60 -19.97
N SER A 238 0.90 7.83 -21.04
CA SER A 238 -0.03 6.84 -21.62
C SER A 238 0.68 5.60 -22.18
N LEU A 239 1.98 5.70 -22.49
CA LEU A 239 2.79 4.56 -22.92
C LEU A 239 3.18 3.64 -21.76
N ILE A 240 3.05 4.10 -20.51
CA ILE A 240 3.35 3.33 -19.31
C ILE A 240 2.06 2.64 -18.85
N ALA A 241 1.94 1.35 -19.14
CA ALA A 241 0.76 0.57 -18.76
C ALA A 241 0.60 0.46 -17.24
N GLU A 242 -0.64 0.68 -16.78
CA GLU A 242 -1.02 0.54 -15.37
C GLU A 242 -0.85 -0.90 -14.87
N LYS A 243 -0.51 -1.01 -13.58
CA LYS A 243 -0.34 -2.27 -12.87
C LYS A 243 -1.33 -2.36 -11.72
N VAL A 244 -1.99 -3.50 -11.63
CA VAL A 244 -2.91 -3.83 -10.52
C VAL A 244 -2.16 -4.01 -9.20
N THR A 245 -0.95 -4.59 -9.27
CA THR A 245 -0.15 -4.88 -8.08
C THR A 245 0.78 -3.70 -7.75
N ARG A 246 0.67 -3.17 -6.53
CA ARG A 246 1.47 -2.04 -6.04
C ARG A 246 2.98 -2.30 -6.06
N ASN A 247 3.42 -3.48 -5.63
CA ASN A 247 4.84 -3.87 -5.57
C ASN A 247 5.44 -4.33 -6.91
N SER A 248 4.76 -4.06 -8.02
CA SER A 248 5.28 -4.34 -9.34
C SER A 248 6.46 -3.44 -9.66
N ILE A 249 7.50 -4.00 -10.27
CA ILE A 249 8.62 -3.21 -10.82
C ILE A 249 8.24 -2.50 -12.13
N GLY A 250 7.04 -2.80 -12.67
CA GLY A 250 6.49 -2.14 -13.83
C GLY A 250 7.13 -2.54 -15.16
N VAL A 251 7.16 -1.60 -16.11
CA VAL A 251 7.65 -1.77 -17.48
C VAL A 251 9.02 -1.12 -17.66
N SER A 252 9.82 -1.61 -18.60
CA SER A 252 11.07 -0.94 -18.97
C SER A 252 10.75 0.32 -19.78
N VAL A 253 11.15 1.48 -19.27
CA VAL A 253 10.92 2.77 -19.93
C VAL A 253 12.19 3.20 -20.67
N ILE A 254 13.34 3.12 -19.99
CA ILE A 254 14.63 3.51 -20.56
C ILE A 254 15.60 2.33 -20.63
N SER A 255 16.18 2.13 -21.80
CA SER A 255 17.26 1.16 -22.03
C SER A 255 18.59 1.77 -21.60
N LEU A 256 19.06 1.41 -20.41
CA LEU A 256 20.29 1.95 -19.83
C LEU A 256 21.53 1.20 -20.34
N LYS A 257 22.63 1.94 -20.54
CA LYS A 257 23.96 1.36 -20.75
C LYS A 257 24.55 0.87 -19.42
N LYS A 258 25.61 0.06 -19.48
CA LYS A 258 26.34 -0.42 -18.29
C LYS A 258 26.70 0.76 -17.36
N ASN A 259 26.37 0.63 -16.08
CA ASN A 259 26.57 1.63 -15.01
C ASN A 259 25.78 2.94 -15.13
N ALA A 260 24.86 3.07 -16.10
CA ALA A 260 23.94 4.20 -16.14
C ALA A 260 22.73 3.94 -15.23
N ARG A 261 22.20 4.99 -14.61
CA ARG A 261 20.96 4.96 -13.83
C ARG A 261 20.09 6.18 -14.15
N ILE A 262 18.82 6.10 -13.80
CA ILE A 262 17.95 7.29 -13.77
C ILE A 262 18.49 8.24 -12.71
N GLU A 263 18.75 9.47 -13.10
CA GLU A 263 19.24 10.55 -12.23
C GLU A 263 18.06 11.37 -11.69
N SER A 264 17.16 11.78 -12.58
CA SER A 264 16.00 12.59 -12.19
C SER A 264 14.84 12.39 -13.15
N VAL A 265 13.64 12.64 -12.64
CA VAL A 265 12.39 12.65 -13.40
C VAL A 265 11.64 13.94 -13.09
N ARG A 266 11.34 14.70 -14.15
CA ARG A 266 10.60 15.97 -14.09
C ARG A 266 9.43 15.94 -15.07
N THR A 267 8.49 16.85 -14.93
CA THR A 267 7.47 17.05 -15.96
C THR A 267 8.12 17.71 -17.17
N ALA A 268 7.67 17.41 -18.38
CA ALA A 268 8.25 18.04 -19.58
C ALA A 268 7.98 19.55 -19.62
N ALA A 269 6.88 20.01 -19.00
CA ALA A 269 6.53 21.42 -18.90
C ALA A 269 7.50 22.23 -18.02
N GLU A 270 8.19 21.58 -17.07
CA GLU A 270 9.24 22.21 -16.24
C GLU A 270 10.57 22.40 -17.00
N LEU A 271 10.71 21.84 -18.21
CA LEU A 271 11.96 21.91 -18.96
C LEU A 271 11.83 22.85 -20.15
N GLU A 272 12.71 23.85 -20.18
CA GLU A 272 12.98 24.63 -21.38
C GLU A 272 13.95 23.81 -22.27
N LEU A 273 13.43 23.29 -23.38
CA LEU A 273 14.20 22.51 -24.35
C LEU A 273 14.11 23.17 -25.71
N ALA A 274 15.25 23.48 -26.32
CA ALA A 274 15.28 24.11 -27.65
C ALA A 274 14.82 23.15 -28.77
N ASN A 275 14.97 21.83 -28.55
CA ASN A 275 14.60 20.79 -29.53
C ASN A 275 13.91 19.58 -28.86
N ASP A 276 12.70 19.79 -28.35
CA ASP A 276 11.86 18.77 -27.69
C ASP A 276 11.66 17.48 -28.53
N HIS A 277 11.40 17.61 -29.84
CA HIS A 277 11.11 16.49 -30.75
C HIS A 277 12.19 15.42 -30.79
N ARG A 278 13.45 15.79 -30.52
CA ARG A 278 14.59 14.86 -30.53
C ARG A 278 14.52 13.85 -29.38
N TYR A 279 13.98 14.28 -28.25
CA TYR A 279 13.93 13.51 -27.01
C TYR A 279 12.64 12.70 -26.88
N ARG A 280 11.59 13.07 -27.64
CA ARG A 280 10.29 12.38 -27.66
C ARG A 280 10.37 10.99 -28.28
N VAL A 281 9.75 10.02 -27.61
CA VAL A 281 9.65 8.65 -28.11
C VAL A 281 8.20 8.22 -28.30
N ARG A 282 8.00 7.33 -29.27
CA ARG A 282 6.69 6.73 -29.56
C ARG A 282 6.50 5.36 -28.92
N ASN A 283 7.59 4.64 -28.65
CA ASN A 283 7.58 3.29 -28.14
C ASN A 283 8.56 3.13 -26.97
N LEU A 284 8.24 2.24 -26.06
CA LEU A 284 9.08 1.85 -24.93
C LEU A 284 9.50 0.37 -25.05
N PRO A 285 10.70 -0.02 -24.61
CA PRO A 285 11.73 0.83 -24.02
C PRO A 285 12.54 1.62 -25.07
N ALA A 286 13.07 2.78 -24.69
CA ALA A 286 13.91 3.59 -25.56
C ALA A 286 15.23 3.99 -24.88
N ALA A 287 16.30 4.19 -25.65
CA ALA A 287 17.60 4.55 -25.09
C ALA A 287 17.74 6.04 -24.71
N GLY A 288 16.75 6.89 -25.05
CA GLY A 288 16.86 8.35 -24.97
C GLY A 288 17.89 8.92 -25.96
N ALA A 289 18.02 10.25 -26.01
CA ALA A 289 19.04 10.95 -26.81
C ALA A 289 20.01 11.71 -25.90
N LEU A 290 21.26 11.90 -26.35
CA LEU A 290 22.23 12.73 -25.61
C LEU A 290 21.76 14.18 -25.59
N LEU A 291 21.79 14.79 -24.40
CA LEU A 291 21.61 16.22 -24.21
C LEU A 291 22.67 17.00 -24.99
N ARG A 292 22.24 18.06 -25.69
CA ARG A 292 23.16 19.02 -26.32
C ARG A 292 23.62 20.07 -25.30
N SER A 293 24.78 20.66 -25.54
CA SER A 293 25.33 21.74 -24.72
C SER A 293 24.38 22.93 -24.57
N GLU A 294 23.55 23.20 -25.59
CA GLU A 294 22.51 24.23 -25.58
C GLU A 294 21.43 23.94 -24.53
N ASP A 295 20.94 22.69 -24.46
CA ASP A 295 19.90 22.27 -23.51
C ASP A 295 20.44 21.97 -22.09
N VAL A 296 21.76 21.91 -21.89
CA VAL A 296 22.40 21.67 -20.58
C VAL A 296 22.49 22.95 -19.76
N ALA A 297 22.73 24.09 -20.41
CA ALA A 297 22.92 25.37 -19.73
C ALA A 297 21.63 25.89 -19.05
N GLU A 298 20.47 25.62 -19.65
CA GLU A 298 19.16 26.08 -19.16
C GLU A 298 18.60 25.19 -18.03
N GLN A 299 19.17 23.99 -17.81
CA GLN A 299 18.76 23.08 -16.73
C GLN A 299 19.46 23.33 -15.38
N ILE A 300 20.48 24.21 -15.34
CA ILE A 300 21.24 24.53 -14.11
C ILE A 300 20.61 25.70 -13.34
N SER A 301 19.64 26.42 -13.94
CA SER A 301 19.05 27.63 -13.39
C SER A 301 17.71 27.47 -12.65
N LEU A 302 17.20 26.25 -12.41
CA LEU A 302 15.95 25.99 -11.68
C LEU A 302 16.02 24.78 -10.71
#